data_AF-A0A8H3W9B0-F1
#
_entry.id   AF-A0A8H3W9B0-F1
#
_cell.length_a   1.000
_cell.length_b   1.000
_cell.length_c   1.000
_cell.angle_alpha   90.00
_cell.angle_beta   90.00
_cell.angle_gamma   90.00
#
_symmetry.space_group_name_H-M   'P 1'
#
loop_
_entity.id
_entity.type
_entity.pdbx_description
1 polymer ?
#
loop_
_entity_poly.entity_id
_entity_poly.type
_entity_poly.pdbx_seq_one_letter_code
_entity_poly.pdbx_strand_id
1 'polypeptide(L)'
;MARQYSFVFGLFLFSLWSLLGSAVDLYRAESRAFSTIQASQGFLAKGQSNIGVVSPDTSLWNHVNGADNGFSKEEDGYVSTTSDRNLARTWVRQFLGNNGYIYRIHSAPNMIDCQATLGKYNPYPQEKEFAALGGIKDNQIIGWTQIKNGVEGKEQLNPFYRSNIYGNMGTGGSQPKLAAFPPNHAAWSEAPWSEFATCTRRSARDLFKRACSPAKSNVEYANEHLEYVNALCPDCL
;
A
#
# COMPACT_ATOMS: atom_id res chain seq x y z
N MET A 1 43.59 34.96 -22.83
CA MET A 1 42.59 33.92 -23.17
C MET A 1 42.54 32.94 -22.01
N ALA A 2 41.60 33.15 -21.08
CA ALA A 2 41.44 32.30 -19.90
C ALA A 2 40.37 31.25 -20.19
N ARG A 3 40.72 29.97 -20.07
CA ARG A 3 39.80 28.84 -20.29
C ARG A 3 39.22 28.45 -18.94
N GLN A 4 37.96 28.85 -18.73
CA GLN A 4 37.19 28.57 -17.54
C GLN A 4 36.70 27.12 -17.63
N TYR A 5 37.25 26.22 -16.82
CA TYR A 5 36.73 24.86 -16.67
C TYR A 5 35.61 24.92 -15.64
N SER A 6 34.36 24.94 -16.12
CA SER A 6 33.17 24.83 -15.28
C SER A 6 33.18 23.49 -14.56
N PHE A 7 33.25 23.56 -13.24
CA PHE A 7 32.98 22.47 -12.30
C PHE A 7 31.60 21.86 -12.61
N VAL A 8 31.55 20.74 -13.32
CA VAL A 8 30.36 19.88 -13.35
C VAL A 8 30.47 18.94 -12.15
N PHE A 9 30.18 19.47 -10.98
CA PHE A 9 29.97 18.68 -9.77
C PHE A 9 28.60 19.07 -9.21
N GLY A 10 27.56 18.68 -9.93
CA GLY A 10 26.18 18.96 -9.58
C GLY A 10 25.27 17.90 -10.16
N LEU A 11 24.48 17.27 -9.28
CA LEU A 11 23.36 16.35 -9.57
C LEU A 11 23.67 14.84 -9.68
N PHE A 12 24.42 14.29 -8.72
CA PHE A 12 24.33 12.86 -8.37
C PHE A 12 24.09 12.62 -6.86
N LEU A 13 23.33 13.51 -6.22
CA LEU A 13 23.01 13.40 -4.78
C LEU A 13 21.50 13.38 -4.45
N PHE A 14 20.61 13.36 -5.44
CA PHE A 14 19.16 13.30 -5.20
C PHE A 14 18.48 11.96 -5.54
N SER A 15 19.22 10.94 -5.98
CA SER A 15 18.64 9.62 -6.30
C SER A 15 18.97 8.53 -5.26
N LEU A 16 19.64 8.85 -4.15
CA LEU A 16 20.00 7.86 -3.12
C LEU A 16 19.05 7.83 -1.92
N TRP A 17 18.15 8.80 -1.78
CA TRP A 17 17.18 8.84 -0.67
C TRP A 17 15.91 8.03 -0.90
N SER A 18 15.66 7.61 -2.14
CA SER A 18 14.58 6.67 -2.49
C SER A 18 14.95 5.19 -2.27
N LEU A 19 16.19 4.89 -1.85
CA LEU A 19 16.70 3.52 -1.66
C LEU A 19 16.69 3.03 -0.21
N LEU A 20 16.33 3.88 0.76
CA LEU A 20 16.10 3.46 2.14
C LEU A 20 14.61 3.21 2.34
N GLY A 21 14.10 2.09 1.80
CA GLY A 21 12.84 1.53 2.26
C GLY A 21 12.97 1.32 3.77
N SER A 22 12.39 2.21 4.56
CA SER A 22 12.48 2.12 6.01
C SER A 22 11.66 0.91 6.43
N ALA A 23 12.30 -0.07 7.06
CA ALA A 23 11.59 -1.13 7.74
C ALA A 23 10.69 -0.48 8.79
N VAL A 24 9.38 -0.62 8.63
CA VAL A 24 8.37 -0.11 9.56
C VAL A 24 7.44 -1.24 9.91
N ASP A 25 7.13 -1.35 11.20
CA ASP A 25 6.06 -2.23 11.63
C ASP A 25 4.73 -1.59 11.26
N LEU A 26 3.90 -2.35 10.57
CA LEU A 26 2.55 -2.01 10.20
C LEU A 26 1.57 -2.73 11.13
N TYR A 27 0.40 -2.13 11.32
CA TYR A 27 -0.60 -2.59 12.26
C TYR A 27 -1.94 -2.75 11.57
N ARG A 28 -2.66 -3.83 11.92
CA ARG A 28 -4.00 -4.09 11.41
C ARG A 28 -4.93 -4.45 12.55
N ALA A 29 -6.06 -3.74 12.63
CA ALA A 29 -7.19 -4.12 13.46
C ALA A 29 -7.97 -5.24 12.77
N GLU A 30 -8.25 -6.32 13.48
CA GLU A 30 -8.91 -7.49 12.91
C GLU A 30 -9.73 -8.24 13.95
N SER A 31 -10.87 -8.79 13.55
CA SER A 31 -11.76 -9.57 14.42
C SER A 31 -11.35 -11.04 14.53
N ARG A 32 -10.78 -11.59 13.46
CA ARG A 32 -10.36 -13.00 13.35
C ARG A 32 -9.10 -13.28 14.18
N ALA A 33 -9.08 -14.45 14.82
CA ALA A 33 -7.90 -14.96 15.51
C ALA A 33 -6.84 -15.49 14.54
N PHE A 34 -5.58 -15.57 14.99
CA PHE A 34 -4.46 -15.94 14.12
C PHE A 34 -4.64 -17.33 13.48
N SER A 35 -5.26 -18.29 14.18
CA SER A 35 -5.56 -19.61 13.61
C SER A 35 -6.42 -19.55 12.34
N THR A 36 -7.36 -18.60 12.28
CA THR A 36 -8.18 -18.37 11.08
C THR A 36 -7.35 -17.73 9.97
N ILE A 37 -6.49 -16.78 10.30
CA ILE A 37 -5.59 -16.12 9.34
C ILE A 37 -4.60 -17.13 8.75
N GLN A 38 -4.00 -17.97 9.59
CA GLN A 38 -3.09 -19.03 9.20
C GLN A 38 -3.77 -20.09 8.32
N ALA A 39 -5.02 -20.47 8.62
CA ALA A 39 -5.77 -21.40 7.77
C ALA A 39 -5.99 -20.86 6.35
N SER A 40 -5.98 -19.53 6.17
CA SER A 40 -6.01 -18.85 4.88
C SER A 40 -4.62 -18.47 4.34
N GLN A 41 -3.55 -18.93 5.00
CA GLN A 41 -2.15 -18.60 4.69
C GLN A 41 -1.80 -17.10 4.82
N GLY A 42 -2.67 -16.31 5.43
CA GLY A 42 -2.49 -14.87 5.56
C GLY A 42 -3.78 -14.05 5.54
N PHE A 43 -3.60 -12.74 5.44
CA PHE A 43 -4.68 -11.81 5.12
C PHE A 43 -4.86 -11.75 3.61
N LEU A 44 -6.01 -12.19 3.13
CA LEU A 44 -6.42 -12.08 1.73
C LEU A 44 -7.36 -10.90 1.56
N ALA A 45 -7.26 -10.22 0.42
CA ALA A 45 -8.30 -9.28 0.01
C ALA A 45 -9.61 -10.07 -0.22
N LYS A 46 -10.75 -9.44 0.01
CA LYS A 46 -12.07 -10.08 -0.15
C LYS A 46 -12.26 -10.50 -1.60
N GLY A 47 -12.67 -11.75 -1.81
CA GLY A 47 -12.81 -12.35 -3.14
C GLY A 47 -11.54 -13.05 -3.65
N GLN A 48 -10.40 -12.92 -2.95
CA GLN A 48 -9.18 -13.67 -3.26
C GLN A 48 -9.13 -15.00 -2.49
N SER A 49 -8.49 -15.99 -3.10
CA SER A 49 -8.26 -17.31 -2.48
C SER A 49 -6.78 -17.59 -2.20
N ASN A 50 -5.86 -16.85 -2.80
CA ASN A 50 -4.41 -17.04 -2.67
C ASN A 50 -3.70 -15.69 -2.53
N ILE A 51 -2.58 -15.68 -1.80
CA ILE A 51 -1.67 -14.52 -1.70
C ILE A 51 -0.99 -14.30 -3.07
N GLY A 52 -0.63 -13.05 -3.36
CA GLY A 52 0.16 -12.69 -4.54
C GLY A 52 -0.64 -12.68 -5.85
N VAL A 53 -1.98 -12.73 -5.78
CA VAL A 53 -2.85 -12.66 -6.95
C VAL A 53 -3.40 -11.23 -7.11
N VAL A 54 -3.50 -10.76 -8.36
CA VAL A 54 -4.18 -9.50 -8.69
C VAL A 54 -5.69 -9.72 -8.78
N SER A 55 -6.48 -8.90 -8.09
CA SER A 55 -7.94 -8.93 -8.16
C SER A 55 -8.45 -8.22 -9.44
N PRO A 56 -9.59 -8.64 -10.03
CA PRO A 56 -10.20 -7.92 -11.15
C PRO A 56 -10.47 -6.44 -10.86
N ASP A 57 -10.87 -6.12 -9.62
CA ASP A 57 -10.81 -4.74 -9.12
C ASP A 57 -9.52 -4.58 -8.34
N THR A 58 -8.59 -3.79 -8.86
CA THR A 58 -7.34 -3.42 -8.16
C THR A 58 -7.16 -1.91 -8.22
N SER A 59 -8.00 -1.15 -7.53
CA SER A 59 -7.94 0.31 -7.52
C SER A 59 -7.58 0.85 -6.14
N LEU A 60 -6.37 1.38 -5.99
CA LEU A 60 -5.97 2.01 -4.72
C LEU A 60 -6.86 3.20 -4.39
N TRP A 61 -7.26 3.98 -5.40
CA TRP A 61 -8.26 5.06 -5.23
C TRP A 61 -9.57 4.54 -4.64
N ASN A 62 -10.13 3.44 -5.16
CA ASN A 62 -11.38 2.90 -4.62
C ASN A 62 -11.17 2.32 -3.22
N HIS A 63 -10.04 1.66 -2.99
CA HIS A 63 -9.68 1.06 -1.71
C HIS A 63 -9.71 2.09 -0.58
N VAL A 64 -9.00 3.22 -0.76
CA VAL A 64 -8.93 4.28 0.26
C VAL A 64 -10.24 5.00 0.45
N ASN A 65 -11.10 5.08 -0.57
CA ASN A 65 -12.41 5.71 -0.43
C ASN A 65 -13.37 4.85 0.42
N GLY A 66 -12.97 3.62 0.76
CA GLY A 66 -13.58 2.80 1.81
C GLY A 66 -14.97 2.29 1.49
N ALA A 67 -15.45 1.41 2.35
CA ALA A 67 -16.83 0.93 2.35
C ALA A 67 -17.66 1.75 3.36
N ASP A 68 -19.00 1.73 3.23
CA ASP A 68 -19.91 2.50 4.07
C ASP A 68 -19.80 2.18 5.58
N ASN A 69 -19.14 1.08 5.94
CA ASN A 69 -18.91 0.64 7.32
C ASN A 69 -17.66 1.25 7.98
N GLY A 70 -16.93 2.15 7.31
CA GLY A 70 -15.76 2.84 7.85
C GLY A 70 -14.45 2.04 7.78
N PHE A 71 -14.43 0.89 7.11
CA PHE A 71 -13.21 0.16 6.75
C PHE A 71 -12.88 0.33 5.26
N SER A 72 -11.61 0.16 4.89
CA SER A 72 -11.20 0.09 3.48
C SER A 72 -11.95 -1.02 2.75
N LYS A 73 -12.24 -0.81 1.45
CA LYS A 73 -12.82 -1.86 0.62
C LYS A 73 -11.76 -2.94 0.39
N GLU A 74 -11.97 -4.12 0.96
CA GLU A 74 -11.08 -5.25 0.73
C GLU A 74 -11.37 -5.96 -0.60
N GLU A 75 -12.38 -5.56 -1.36
CA GLU A 75 -12.71 -6.16 -2.67
C GLU A 75 -11.76 -5.70 -3.79
N ASP A 76 -10.97 -4.64 -3.52
CA ASP A 76 -10.13 -3.94 -4.50
C ASP A 76 -8.69 -4.50 -4.56
N GLY A 77 -8.48 -5.76 -4.16
CA GLY A 77 -7.17 -6.44 -4.25
C GLY A 77 -6.12 -6.00 -3.23
N TYR A 78 -6.48 -5.12 -2.30
CA TYR A 78 -5.61 -4.61 -1.24
C TYR A 78 -6.11 -5.02 0.16
N VAL A 79 -5.15 -5.25 1.06
CA VAL A 79 -5.42 -5.38 2.50
C VAL A 79 -4.87 -4.14 3.22
N SER A 80 -5.75 -3.45 3.95
CA SER A 80 -5.39 -2.22 4.67
C SER A 80 -4.60 -2.51 5.95
N THR A 81 -3.60 -1.68 6.20
CA THR A 81 -2.81 -1.58 7.44
C THR A 81 -2.49 -0.12 7.73
N THR A 82 -2.08 0.20 8.96
CA THR A 82 -1.61 1.54 9.36
C THR A 82 -0.23 1.46 9.99
N SER A 83 0.60 2.48 9.81
CA SER A 83 1.85 2.64 10.57
C SER A 83 1.62 3.10 12.02
N ASP A 84 0.38 3.41 12.42
CA ASP A 84 0.05 3.91 13.76
C ASP A 84 -0.70 2.88 14.60
N ARG A 85 0.02 2.25 15.54
CA ARG A 85 -0.57 1.28 16.47
C ARG A 85 -1.74 1.85 17.28
N ASN A 86 -1.71 3.13 17.65
CA ASN A 86 -2.78 3.73 18.43
C ASN A 86 -4.05 3.90 17.59
N LEU A 87 -3.89 4.15 16.29
CA LEU A 87 -5.00 4.18 15.36
C LEU A 87 -5.62 2.79 15.19
N ALA A 88 -4.80 1.74 15.01
CA ALA A 88 -5.29 0.37 15.00
C ALA A 88 -6.06 0.00 16.28
N ARG A 89 -5.57 0.44 17.46
CA ARG A 89 -6.31 0.29 18.72
C ARG A 89 -7.66 1.01 18.69
N THR A 90 -7.70 2.23 18.16
CA THR A 90 -8.92 3.02 18.02
C THR A 90 -9.94 2.31 17.14
N TRP A 91 -9.49 1.71 16.04
CA TRP A 91 -10.35 0.92 15.16
C TRP A 91 -10.93 -0.33 15.82
N VAL A 92 -10.16 -1.06 16.65
CA VAL A 92 -10.72 -2.17 17.44
C VAL A 92 -11.83 -1.69 18.38
N ARG A 93 -11.66 -0.52 19.00
CA ARG A 93 -12.65 0.06 19.91
C ARG A 93 -13.91 0.51 19.17
N GLN A 94 -13.74 1.28 18.09
CA GLN A 94 -14.82 1.92 17.36
C GLN A 94 -15.60 0.95 16.48
N PHE A 95 -14.91 0.04 15.80
CA PHE A 95 -15.52 -0.77 14.75
C PHE A 95 -15.66 -2.25 15.10
N LEU A 96 -14.89 -2.76 16.08
CA LEU A 96 -14.96 -4.15 16.54
C LEU A 96 -15.57 -4.29 17.94
N GLY A 97 -16.29 -3.28 18.41
CA GLY A 97 -17.02 -3.33 19.69
C GLY A 97 -16.11 -3.65 20.89
N ASN A 98 -14.89 -3.11 20.90
CA ASN A 98 -13.87 -3.35 21.92
C ASN A 98 -13.36 -4.81 22.03
N ASN A 99 -13.58 -5.63 20.99
CA ASN A 99 -13.17 -7.02 20.94
C ASN A 99 -12.49 -7.33 19.60
N GLY A 100 -11.22 -7.71 19.63
CA GLY A 100 -10.47 -8.04 18.41
C GLY A 100 -8.98 -8.18 18.68
N TYR A 101 -8.19 -8.00 17.63
CA TYR A 101 -6.75 -8.14 17.63
C TYR A 101 -6.11 -6.94 16.93
N ILE A 102 -4.94 -6.56 17.43
CA ILE A 102 -4.00 -5.72 16.70
C ILE A 102 -2.88 -6.64 16.23
N TYR A 103 -2.81 -6.90 14.94
CA TYR A 103 -1.68 -7.61 14.33
C TYR A 103 -0.56 -6.63 14.04
N ARG A 104 0.67 -7.02 14.38
CA ARG A 104 1.90 -6.31 14.02
C ARG A 104 2.59 -7.07 12.90
N ILE A 105 2.85 -6.38 11.80
CA ILE A 105 3.21 -6.96 10.50
C ILE A 105 4.49 -6.28 10.05
N HIS A 106 5.48 -7.06 9.61
CA HIS A 106 6.69 -6.48 9.06
C HIS A 106 6.41 -5.88 7.67
N SER A 107 6.94 -4.70 7.38
CA SER A 107 6.85 -4.13 6.02
C SER A 107 7.47 -5.04 4.96
N ALA A 108 6.88 -5.06 3.77
CA ALA A 108 7.44 -5.71 2.58
C ALA A 108 7.11 -4.90 1.31
N PRO A 109 7.77 -5.17 0.16
CA PRO A 109 7.63 -4.34 -1.03
C PRO A 109 6.22 -4.28 -1.66
N ASN A 110 5.30 -5.15 -1.26
CA ASN A 110 3.89 -5.09 -1.66
C ASN A 110 3.05 -4.10 -0.84
N MET A 111 3.61 -3.52 0.23
CA MET A 111 2.95 -2.52 1.09
C MET A 111 3.10 -1.12 0.49
N ILE A 112 2.04 -0.59 -0.09
CA ILE A 112 2.05 0.70 -0.80
C ILE A 112 1.65 1.82 0.15
N ASP A 113 2.45 2.89 0.21
CA ASP A 113 2.12 4.08 0.99
C ASP A 113 0.99 4.86 0.30
N CYS A 114 -0.22 4.82 0.87
CA CYS A 114 -1.40 5.45 0.29
C CYS A 114 -1.22 6.97 0.18
N GLN A 115 -0.67 7.60 1.21
CA GLN A 115 -0.49 9.05 1.23
C GLN A 115 0.57 9.50 0.23
N ALA A 116 1.71 8.81 0.18
CA ALA A 116 2.77 9.15 -0.76
C ALA A 116 2.36 8.83 -2.22
N THR A 117 1.46 7.88 -2.43
CA THR A 117 0.96 7.50 -3.77
C THR A 117 -0.14 8.44 -4.29
N LEU A 118 -1.11 8.80 -3.45
CA LEU A 118 -2.26 9.62 -3.83
C LEU A 118 -2.04 11.12 -3.59
N GLY A 119 -1.04 11.48 -2.78
CA GLY A 119 -0.63 12.85 -2.53
C GLY A 119 -1.77 13.71 -1.99
N LYS A 120 -1.96 14.89 -2.58
CA LYS A 120 -3.03 15.83 -2.19
C LYS A 120 -4.45 15.32 -2.42
N TYR A 121 -4.60 14.21 -3.16
CA TYR A 121 -5.90 13.61 -3.46
C TYR A 121 -6.29 12.52 -2.46
N ASN A 122 -5.40 12.09 -1.56
CA ASN A 122 -5.76 11.12 -0.54
C ASN A 122 -6.88 11.71 0.37
N PRO A 123 -8.07 11.09 0.44
CA PRO A 123 -9.14 11.57 1.30
C PRO A 123 -8.83 11.37 2.80
N TYR A 124 -7.95 10.42 3.15
CA TYR A 124 -7.70 10.03 4.54
C TYR A 124 -6.19 10.00 4.90
N PRO A 125 -5.46 11.13 4.75
CA PRO A 125 -4.03 11.21 5.09
C PRO A 125 -3.73 10.80 6.54
N GLN A 126 -4.65 11.10 7.46
CA GLN A 126 -4.51 10.83 8.89
C GLN A 126 -4.49 9.33 9.23
N GLU A 127 -4.95 8.47 8.32
CA GLU A 127 -4.97 7.03 8.55
C GLU A 127 -3.58 6.39 8.46
N LYS A 128 -2.62 7.11 7.85
CA LYS A 128 -1.23 6.66 7.67
C LYS A 128 -1.19 5.24 7.09
N GLU A 129 -2.07 5.02 6.12
CA GLU A 129 -2.39 3.71 5.57
C GLU A 129 -1.28 3.20 4.65
N PHE A 130 -0.96 1.92 4.81
CA PHE A 130 -0.22 1.13 3.85
C PHE A 130 -1.12 0.02 3.34
N ALA A 131 -1.37 0.01 2.03
CA ALA A 131 -2.22 -0.98 1.37
C ALA A 131 -1.37 -2.12 0.82
N ALA A 132 -1.58 -3.34 1.31
CA ALA A 132 -0.86 -4.53 0.86
C ALA A 132 -1.50 -5.08 -0.42
N LEU A 133 -0.83 -4.91 -1.56
CA LEU A 133 -1.29 -5.48 -2.83
C LEU A 133 -1.13 -7.01 -2.81
N GLY A 134 -2.21 -7.73 -3.12
CA GLY A 134 -2.18 -9.20 -3.20
C GLY A 134 -2.16 -9.91 -1.83
N GLY A 135 -2.42 -9.18 -0.74
CA GLY A 135 -2.51 -9.76 0.61
C GLY A 135 -1.22 -9.74 1.42
N ILE A 136 -1.25 -10.39 2.58
CA ILE A 136 -0.17 -10.40 3.58
C ILE A 136 -0.01 -11.82 4.09
N LYS A 137 1.16 -12.44 3.93
CA LYS A 137 1.38 -13.82 4.39
C LYS A 137 1.31 -13.93 5.91
N ASP A 138 0.85 -15.07 6.40
CA ASP A 138 0.86 -15.38 7.83
C ASP A 138 2.26 -15.33 8.44
N ASN A 139 3.29 -15.73 7.68
CA ASN A 139 4.69 -15.71 8.08
C ASN A 139 5.36 -14.30 8.05
N GLN A 140 4.66 -13.28 7.57
CA GLN A 140 5.04 -11.86 7.62
C GLN A 140 4.58 -11.16 8.90
N ILE A 141 3.58 -11.75 9.57
CA ILE A 141 3.03 -11.26 10.84
C ILE A 141 4.06 -11.51 11.95
N ILE A 142 4.50 -10.46 12.63
CA ILE A 142 5.48 -10.57 13.73
C ILE A 142 4.79 -11.06 15.01
N GLY A 143 3.57 -10.61 15.26
CA GLY A 143 2.79 -10.99 16.43
C GLY A 143 1.41 -10.33 16.45
N TRP A 144 0.66 -10.58 17.51
CA TRP A 144 -0.65 -9.98 17.72
C TRP A 144 -0.93 -9.70 19.19
N THR A 145 -1.70 -8.65 19.44
CA THR A 145 -2.21 -8.31 20.76
C THR A 145 -3.73 -8.40 20.77
N GLN A 146 -4.28 -9.27 21.62
CA GLN A 146 -5.73 -9.37 21.77
C GLN A 146 -6.26 -8.21 22.64
N ILE A 147 -7.39 -7.65 22.24
CA ILE A 147 -8.19 -6.73 23.04
C ILE A 147 -9.52 -7.41 23.32
N LYS A 148 -9.86 -7.53 24.60
CA LYS A 148 -11.13 -8.13 25.04
C LYS A 148 -11.82 -7.18 26.01
N ASN A 149 -13.06 -6.81 25.70
CA ASN A 149 -13.82 -5.82 26.47
C ASN A 149 -13.02 -4.53 26.75
N GLY A 150 -12.24 -4.09 25.77
CA GLY A 150 -11.44 -2.86 25.83
C GLY A 150 -10.11 -3.00 26.58
N VAL A 151 -9.85 -4.14 27.20
CA VAL A 151 -8.59 -4.46 27.89
C VAL A 151 -7.61 -5.06 26.89
N GLU A 152 -6.46 -4.40 26.73
CA GLU A 152 -5.37 -4.88 25.89
C GLU A 152 -4.52 -5.92 26.65
N GLY A 153 -4.33 -7.09 26.03
CA GLY A 153 -3.49 -8.15 26.57
C GLY A 153 -2.01 -7.95 26.27
N LYS A 154 -1.21 -8.99 26.55
CA LYS A 154 0.19 -9.06 26.13
C LYS A 154 0.29 -9.47 24.66
N GLU A 155 1.24 -8.90 23.94
CA GLU A 155 1.57 -9.36 22.59
C GLU A 155 2.03 -10.82 22.61
N GLN A 156 1.45 -11.62 21.72
CA GLN A 156 1.88 -12.97 21.40
C GLN A 156 2.71 -12.92 20.13
N LEU A 157 3.96 -13.39 20.20
CA LEU A 157 4.83 -13.47 19.03
C LEU A 157 4.41 -14.63 18.15
N ASN A 158 4.44 -14.41 16.83
CA ASN A 158 4.14 -15.44 15.86
C ASN A 158 5.33 -16.41 15.74
N PRO A 159 5.20 -17.70 16.11
CA PRO A 159 6.30 -18.66 15.96
C PRO A 159 6.64 -18.96 14.49
N PHE A 160 5.75 -18.60 13.56
CA PHE A 160 5.94 -18.78 12.12
C PHE A 160 6.52 -17.54 11.42
N TYR A 161 6.79 -16.45 12.14
CA TYR A 161 7.41 -15.27 11.56
C TYR A 161 8.79 -15.59 10.97
N ARG A 162 9.04 -15.18 9.73
CA ARG A 162 10.29 -15.46 9.01
C ARG A 162 11.17 -14.22 8.93
N SER A 163 11.89 -13.93 10.00
CA SER A 163 12.83 -12.80 10.07
C SER A 163 13.93 -12.86 9.01
N ASN A 164 14.32 -14.05 8.56
CA ASN A 164 15.30 -14.23 7.50
C ASN A 164 14.79 -13.78 6.11
N ILE A 165 13.47 -13.72 5.92
CA ILE A 165 12.82 -13.21 4.70
C ILE A 165 12.58 -11.72 4.85
N TYR A 166 11.92 -11.31 5.94
CA TYR A 166 11.39 -9.96 6.08
C TYR A 166 12.33 -8.98 6.77
N GLY A 167 13.30 -9.42 7.58
CA GLY A 167 14.05 -8.53 8.49
C GLY A 167 14.86 -7.42 7.82
N ASN A 168 15.11 -7.51 6.52
CA ASN A 168 15.77 -6.47 5.71
C ASN A 168 14.83 -5.84 4.66
N MET A 169 13.53 -6.12 4.74
CA MET A 169 12.54 -5.64 3.77
C MET A 169 11.91 -4.33 4.23
N GLY A 170 11.78 -3.39 3.29
CA GLY A 170 11.04 -2.16 3.46
C GLY A 170 9.67 -2.21 2.78
N THR A 171 8.92 -1.11 2.86
CA THR A 171 7.67 -0.95 2.12
C THR A 171 7.93 -0.78 0.61
N GLY A 172 6.88 -0.87 -0.20
CA GLY A 172 6.91 -0.51 -1.63
C GLY A 172 6.95 1.01 -1.87
N GLY A 173 6.77 1.82 -0.81
CA GLY A 173 6.79 3.28 -0.88
C GLY A 173 5.67 3.87 -1.76
N SER A 174 5.95 5.03 -2.36
CA SER A 174 5.05 5.68 -3.32
C SER A 174 5.02 4.92 -4.64
N GLN A 175 3.83 4.58 -5.12
CA GLN A 175 3.62 3.93 -6.42
C GLN A 175 2.58 4.69 -7.26
N PRO A 176 2.91 5.86 -7.85
CA PRO A 176 1.94 6.68 -8.58
C PRO A 176 1.18 5.93 -9.70
N LYS A 177 1.80 4.92 -10.32
CA LYS A 177 1.17 4.04 -11.31
C LYS A 177 -0.01 3.21 -10.76
N LEU A 178 0.01 2.90 -9.46
CA LEU A 178 -1.03 2.14 -8.76
C LEU A 178 -2.14 3.03 -8.18
N ALA A 179 -2.03 4.36 -8.29
CA ALA A 179 -3.02 5.29 -7.76
C ALA A 179 -4.44 5.02 -8.28
N ALA A 180 -4.55 4.56 -9.54
CA ALA A 180 -5.81 4.13 -10.17
C ALA A 180 -6.94 5.18 -10.12
N PHE A 181 -6.60 6.48 -10.22
CA PHE A 181 -7.62 7.53 -10.33
C PHE A 181 -8.55 7.29 -11.53
N PRO A 182 -9.83 7.69 -11.44
CA PRO A 182 -10.75 7.59 -12.57
C PRO A 182 -10.24 8.30 -13.84
N PRO A 183 -10.64 7.85 -15.03
CA PRO A 183 -10.33 8.56 -16.28
C PRO A 183 -10.73 10.04 -16.22
N ASN A 184 -9.89 10.92 -16.77
CA ASN A 184 -10.04 12.39 -16.72
C ASN A 184 -9.91 13.02 -15.32
N HIS A 185 -9.52 12.29 -14.29
CA HIS A 185 -9.17 12.89 -13.00
C HIS A 185 -7.97 13.84 -13.16
N ALA A 186 -7.99 14.99 -12.46
CA ALA A 186 -6.99 16.05 -12.60
C ALA A 186 -5.56 15.56 -12.33
N ALA A 187 -5.41 14.60 -11.42
CA ALA A 187 -4.13 13.97 -11.10
C ALA A 187 -3.37 13.46 -12.34
N TRP A 188 -4.06 12.91 -13.34
CA TRP A 188 -3.40 12.35 -14.53
C TRP A 188 -2.70 13.40 -15.40
N SER A 189 -2.92 14.69 -15.14
CA SER A 189 -2.22 15.81 -15.79
C SER A 189 -1.12 16.45 -14.92
N GLU A 190 -0.94 15.96 -13.70
CA GLU A 190 -0.01 16.50 -12.71
C GLU A 190 1.11 15.50 -12.39
N ALA A 191 2.30 16.00 -12.08
CA ALA A 191 3.38 15.14 -11.59
C ALA A 191 3.03 14.62 -10.17
N PRO A 192 3.39 13.38 -9.83
CA PRO A 192 4.13 12.41 -10.65
C PRO A 192 3.25 11.54 -11.58
N TRP A 193 1.91 11.59 -11.43
CA TRP A 193 1.00 10.66 -12.14
C TRP A 193 0.98 10.86 -13.66
N SER A 194 1.30 12.06 -14.14
CA SER A 194 1.38 12.36 -15.58
C SER A 194 2.38 11.47 -16.33
N GLU A 195 3.36 10.87 -15.66
CA GLU A 195 4.31 9.92 -16.27
C GLU A 195 3.64 8.59 -16.65
N PHE A 196 2.51 8.27 -16.03
CA PHE A 196 1.78 7.01 -16.20
C PHE A 196 0.46 7.20 -16.95
N ALA A 197 0.26 8.36 -17.57
CA ALA A 197 -0.97 8.77 -18.22
C ALA A 197 -0.79 9.03 -19.73
N THR A 198 -1.87 8.77 -20.48
CA THR A 198 -2.01 9.19 -21.88
C THR A 198 -3.00 10.34 -21.95
N CYS A 199 -2.59 11.46 -22.54
CA CYS A 199 -3.42 12.65 -22.67
C CYS A 199 -3.82 12.89 -24.13
N THR A 200 -5.12 12.96 -24.41
CA THR A 200 -5.66 13.32 -25.72
C THR A 200 -6.16 14.76 -25.73
N ARG A 201 -6.01 15.44 -26.88
CA ARG A 201 -6.64 16.74 -27.12
C ARG A 201 -8.10 16.50 -27.53
N ARG A 202 -9.05 17.08 -26.80
CA ARG A 202 -10.49 16.89 -27.09
C ARG A 202 -10.94 17.60 -28.37
N SER A 203 -10.39 18.78 -28.70
CA SER A 203 -10.57 19.41 -30.02
C SER A 203 -9.55 20.53 -30.25
N ALA A 204 -9.37 20.96 -31.52
CA ALA A 204 -8.54 22.11 -31.87
C ALA A 204 -9.06 23.46 -31.31
N ARG A 205 -10.34 23.53 -30.87
CA ARG A 205 -10.93 24.74 -30.27
C ARG A 205 -10.74 24.84 -28.76
N ASP A 206 -10.28 23.77 -28.11
CA ASP A 206 -10.14 23.70 -26.65
C ASP A 206 -8.66 23.50 -26.27
N LEU A 207 -7.84 24.50 -26.60
CA LEU A 207 -6.37 24.45 -26.52
C LEU A 207 -5.83 24.06 -25.13
N PHE A 208 -6.64 24.24 -24.08
CA PHE A 208 -6.23 24.13 -22.68
C PHE A 208 -6.82 22.91 -21.95
N LYS A 209 -7.80 22.19 -22.50
CA LYS A 209 -8.40 21.02 -21.85
C LYS A 209 -7.90 19.72 -22.46
N ARG A 210 -6.90 19.12 -21.82
CA ARG A 210 -6.43 17.76 -22.10
C ARG A 210 -7.23 16.75 -21.29
N ALA A 211 -7.68 15.70 -21.95
CA ALA A 211 -8.29 14.54 -21.31
C ALA A 211 -7.20 13.51 -21.05
N CYS A 212 -6.83 13.32 -19.79
CA CYS A 212 -5.78 12.38 -19.40
C CYS A 212 -6.39 11.17 -18.67
N SER A 213 -5.90 9.99 -19.01
CA SER A 213 -6.32 8.70 -18.44
C SER A 213 -5.07 7.85 -18.21
N PRO A 214 -5.12 6.81 -17.35
CA PRO A 214 -3.96 5.95 -17.17
C PRO A 214 -3.57 5.29 -18.50
N ALA A 215 -2.27 5.13 -18.74
CA ALA A 215 -1.73 4.55 -19.96
C ALA A 215 -1.93 3.02 -20.05
N LYS A 216 -2.09 2.36 -18.90
CA LYS A 216 -2.41 0.94 -18.75
C LYS A 216 -3.56 0.78 -17.77
N SER A 217 -4.22 -0.38 -17.78
CA SER A 217 -5.19 -0.72 -16.75
C SER A 217 -4.51 -0.82 -15.38
N ASN A 218 -5.31 -0.66 -14.32
CA ASN A 218 -4.86 -0.85 -12.95
C ASN A 218 -4.42 -2.31 -12.68
N VAL A 219 -5.09 -3.30 -13.30
CA VAL A 219 -4.70 -4.71 -13.25
C VAL A 219 -3.32 -4.94 -13.89
N GLU A 220 -3.02 -4.32 -15.03
CA GLU A 220 -1.69 -4.42 -15.66
C GLU A 220 -0.60 -3.84 -14.76
N TYR A 221 -0.80 -2.65 -14.20
CA TYR A 221 0.19 -2.06 -13.28
C TYR A 221 0.34 -2.87 -11.98
N ALA A 222 -0.73 -3.47 -11.49
CA ALA A 222 -0.69 -4.34 -10.31
C ALA A 222 0.10 -5.63 -10.59
N ASN A 223 -0.08 -6.25 -11.75
CA ASN A 223 0.71 -7.41 -12.17
C ASN A 223 2.19 -7.05 -12.25
N GLU A 224 2.54 -5.95 -12.92
CA GLU A 224 3.92 -5.47 -13.00
C GLU A 224 4.54 -5.20 -11.62
N HIS A 225 3.74 -4.70 -10.67
CA HIS A 225 4.21 -4.48 -9.31
C HIS A 225 4.44 -5.80 -8.57
N LEU A 226 3.51 -6.76 -8.64
CA LEU A 226 3.70 -8.06 -8.00
C LEU A 226 4.85 -8.86 -8.63
N GLU A 227 5.08 -8.74 -9.94
CA GLU A 227 6.27 -9.28 -10.60
C GLU A 227 7.57 -8.66 -10.04
N TYR A 228 7.59 -7.33 -9.85
CA TYR A 228 8.70 -6.64 -9.21
C TYR A 228 8.92 -7.11 -7.76
N VAL A 229 7.85 -7.25 -6.98
CA VAL A 229 7.93 -7.76 -5.59
C VAL A 229 8.48 -9.17 -5.58
N ASN A 230 8.00 -10.05 -6.46
CA ASN A 230 8.47 -11.43 -6.56
C ASN A 230 9.95 -11.50 -6.99
N ALA A 231 10.41 -10.59 -7.85
CA ALA A 231 11.82 -10.50 -8.22
C ALA A 231 12.72 -10.05 -7.06
N LEU A 232 12.22 -9.19 -6.16
CA LEU A 232 12.95 -8.74 -4.98
C LEU A 232 12.91 -9.74 -3.82
N CYS A 233 11.75 -10.35 -3.60
CA CYS A 233 11.47 -11.26 -2.51
C CYS A 233 10.51 -12.36 -2.99
N PRO A 234 11.03 -13.45 -3.58
CA PRO A 234 10.22 -14.55 -4.10
C PRO A 234 9.33 -15.21 -3.03
N ASP A 235 9.75 -15.18 -1.76
CA ASP A 235 9.01 -15.79 -0.66
C ASP A 235 8.01 -14.82 0.01
N CYS A 236 7.93 -13.55 -0.41
CA CYS A 236 7.01 -12.55 0.16
C CYS A 236 5.57 -12.65 -0.38
N LEU A 237 5.35 -13.30 -1.53
CA LEU A 237 4.05 -13.45 -2.21
C LEU A 237 3.63 -14.91 -2.40
#